data_AF-A0A414ST94-F1
#
_entry.id   AF-A0A414ST94-F1
#
_cell.length_a   1.000
_cell.length_b   1.000
_cell.length_c   1.000
_cell.angle_alpha   90.00
_cell.angle_beta   90.00
_cell.angle_gamma   90.00
#
_symmetry.space_group_name_H-M   'P 1'
#
loop_
_entity.id
_entity.type
_entity.pdbx_description
1 polymer ?
#
loop_
_entity_poly.entity_id
_entity_poly.type
_entity_poly.pdbx_seq_one_letter_code
_entity_poly.pdbx_strand_id
1 'polypeptide(L)'
;MSKTFTSMDALKTAIQKEIRDAMTEVADQSLLNVHQNVDSFYAFGGGGQYQRTGQLAESPEVRLSGGGDNYNLQISLDTGFRYKPSGRDTMTIYSYAESDELRGNGGFWAKTKKDVEKILM
;
A
#
# COMPACT_ATOMS: atom_id res chain seq x y z
N MET A 1 -26.52 13.07 -16.40
CA MET A 1 -26.25 14.23 -17.28
C MET A 1 -25.35 13.74 -18.41
N SER A 2 -25.70 13.94 -19.68
CA SER A 2 -24.75 13.67 -20.78
C SER A 2 -23.75 14.82 -20.86
N LYS A 3 -22.45 14.51 -20.93
CA LYS A 3 -21.42 15.50 -21.23
C LYS A 3 -21.29 15.60 -22.75
N THR A 4 -21.37 16.81 -23.29
CA THR A 4 -21.13 17.08 -24.72
C THR A 4 -19.75 17.71 -24.87
N PHE A 5 -18.94 17.19 -25.79
CA PHE A 5 -17.59 17.67 -26.04
C PHE A 5 -17.51 18.34 -27.41
N THR A 6 -16.76 19.44 -27.49
CA THR A 6 -16.63 20.26 -28.70
C THR A 6 -15.55 19.75 -29.64
N SER A 7 -14.69 18.82 -29.20
CA SER A 7 -13.63 18.20 -29.99
C SER A 7 -13.20 16.85 -29.40
N MET A 8 -12.46 16.07 -30.19
CA MET A 8 -11.82 14.83 -29.73
C MET A 8 -10.81 15.10 -28.61
N ASP A 9 -10.08 16.21 -28.67
CA ASP A 9 -9.12 16.59 -27.63
C ASP A 9 -9.83 16.95 -26.31
N ALA A 10 -10.99 17.61 -26.39
CA ALA A 10 -11.82 17.90 -25.21
C ALA A 10 -12.34 16.61 -24.58
N LEU A 11 -12.77 15.64 -25.39
CA LEU A 11 -13.16 14.32 -24.92
C LEU A 11 -11.98 13.58 -24.28
N LYS A 12 -10.80 13.55 -24.93
CA LYS A 12 -9.60 12.89 -24.39
C LYS A 12 -9.19 13.50 -23.05
N THR A 13 -9.18 14.82 -22.95
CA THR A 13 -8.86 15.53 -21.70
C THR A 13 -9.83 15.17 -20.58
N ALA A 14 -11.12 15.09 -20.88
CA ALA A 14 -12.12 14.70 -19.90
C ALA A 14 -11.94 13.25 -19.42
N ILE A 15 -11.67 12.31 -20.34
CA ILE A 15 -11.38 10.92 -20.00
C ILE A 15 -10.12 10.83 -19.11
N GLN A 16 -9.04 11.52 -19.48
CA GLN A 16 -7.81 11.53 -18.70
C GLN A 16 -8.00 12.09 -17.29
N LYS A 17 -8.91 13.06 -17.13
CA LYS A 17 -9.30 13.58 -15.81
C LYS A 17 -10.03 12.51 -14.99
N GLU A 18 -11.03 11.84 -15.57
CA GLU A 18 -11.76 10.78 -14.87
C GLU A 18 -10.82 9.62 -14.47
N ILE A 19 -9.89 9.24 -15.34
CA ILE A 19 -8.85 8.23 -15.01
C ILE A 19 -7.98 8.72 -13.85
N ARG A 20 -7.55 9.98 -13.85
CA ARG A 20 -6.75 10.55 -12.75
C ARG A 20 -7.51 10.49 -11.42
N ASP A 21 -8.78 10.89 -11.44
CA ASP A 21 -9.62 10.93 -10.24
C ASP A 21 -9.82 9.52 -9.70
N ALA A 22 -10.13 8.54 -10.58
CA ALA A 22 -10.23 7.13 -10.21
C ALA A 22 -8.92 6.55 -9.66
N MET A 23 -7.79 6.81 -10.30
CA MET A 23 -6.48 6.32 -9.82
C MET A 23 -6.06 6.95 -8.50
N THR A 24 -6.50 8.18 -8.23
CA THR A 24 -6.28 8.84 -6.93
C THR A 24 -7.10 8.13 -5.85
N GLU A 25 -8.36 7.80 -6.13
CA GLU A 25 -9.19 7.02 -5.20
C GLU A 25 -8.59 5.63 -4.94
N VAL A 26 -8.11 4.94 -5.98
CA VAL A 26 -7.40 3.66 -5.84
C VAL A 26 -6.20 3.83 -4.90
N ALA A 27 -5.42 4.90 -5.04
CA ALA A 27 -4.26 5.16 -4.19
C ALA A 27 -4.65 5.36 -2.72
N ASP A 28 -5.69 6.16 -2.46
CA ASP A 28 -6.19 6.42 -1.11
C ASP A 28 -6.71 5.14 -0.44
N GLN A 29 -7.49 4.32 -1.16
CA GLN A 29 -7.97 3.04 -0.65
C GLN A 29 -6.83 2.03 -0.45
N SER A 30 -5.84 2.03 -1.35
CA SER A 30 -4.65 1.18 -1.22
C SER A 30 -3.86 1.52 0.03
N LEU A 31 -3.74 2.82 0.37
CA LEU A 31 -3.08 3.29 1.59
C LEU A 31 -3.79 2.74 2.84
N LEU A 32 -5.12 2.84 2.88
CA LEU A 32 -5.91 2.28 3.99
C LEU A 32 -5.72 0.77 4.14
N ASN A 33 -5.73 0.03 3.03
CA ASN A 33 -5.57 -1.43 3.05
C ASN A 33 -4.18 -1.86 3.54
N VAL A 34 -3.11 -1.18 3.09
CA VAL A 34 -1.76 -1.52 3.56
C VAL A 34 -1.60 -1.21 5.06
N HIS A 35 -2.16 -0.10 5.56
CA HIS A 35 -2.19 0.18 7.00
C HIS A 35 -2.92 -0.91 7.78
N GLN A 36 -4.13 -1.29 7.36
CA GLN A 36 -4.91 -2.34 8.04
C GLN A 36 -4.19 -3.70 8.05
N ASN A 37 -3.52 -4.06 6.95
CA ASN A 37 -2.79 -5.31 6.84
C ASN A 37 -1.52 -5.31 7.71
N VAL A 38 -0.80 -4.19 7.79
CA VAL A 38 0.34 -4.01 8.69
C VAL A 38 -0.11 -4.00 10.16
N ASP A 39 -1.20 -3.32 10.50
CA ASP A 39 -1.77 -3.33 11.84
C ASP A 39 -2.23 -4.72 12.26
N SER A 40 -2.83 -5.47 11.32
CA SER A 40 -3.21 -6.87 11.54
C SER A 40 -2.00 -7.77 11.83
N PHE A 41 -0.87 -7.51 11.18
CA PHE A 41 0.39 -8.16 11.55
C PHE A 41 0.74 -7.84 13.01
N TYR A 42 0.56 -6.58 13.45
CA TYR A 42 0.83 -6.11 14.81
C TYR A 42 -0.21 -6.52 15.89
N ALA A 43 -1.42 -6.94 15.49
CA ALA A 43 -2.49 -7.33 16.41
C ALA A 43 -2.23 -8.68 17.12
N PHE A 44 -1.49 -9.60 16.50
CA PHE A 44 -1.20 -10.92 17.08
C PHE A 44 0.08 -10.93 17.92
N GLY A 45 -0.06 -11.04 19.24
CA GLY A 45 1.04 -11.41 20.14
C GLY A 45 1.94 -10.26 20.58
N GLY A 46 1.62 -9.70 21.74
CA GLY A 46 2.54 -8.95 22.60
C GLY A 46 2.42 -9.52 24.02
N GLY A 47 3.26 -10.49 24.36
CA GLY A 47 3.20 -11.11 25.68
C GLY A 47 4.40 -12.03 25.94
N GLY A 48 5.04 -11.85 27.09
CA GLY A 48 6.27 -12.55 27.49
C GLY A 48 7.55 -11.76 27.18
N GLN A 49 8.64 -12.45 26.87
CA GLN A 49 9.99 -11.87 26.67
C GLN A 49 10.16 -11.08 25.35
N TYR A 50 9.22 -11.20 24.40
CA TYR A 50 9.24 -10.47 23.13
C TYR A 50 8.11 -9.44 23.10
N GLN A 51 8.47 -8.17 23.26
CA GLN A 51 7.60 -7.03 22.99
C GLN A 51 7.87 -6.50 21.59
N ARG A 52 6.84 -6.42 20.76
CA ARG A 52 6.92 -5.75 19.46
C ARG A 52 6.72 -4.26 19.65
N THR A 53 7.56 -3.47 19.00
CA THR A 53 7.59 -2.01 19.13
C THR A 53 6.59 -1.30 18.20
N GLY A 54 5.94 -2.02 17.28
CA GLY A 54 5.02 -1.42 16.30
C GLY A 54 5.70 -0.42 15.36
N GLN A 55 7.03 -0.50 15.24
CA GLN A 55 7.85 0.57 14.71
C GLN A 55 7.56 0.96 13.26
N LEU A 56 6.95 0.05 12.48
CA LEU A 56 6.66 0.24 11.08
C LEU A 56 5.15 0.30 10.80
N ALA A 57 4.30 0.34 11.85
CA ALA A 57 2.85 0.46 11.72
C ALA A 57 2.42 1.75 10.99
N GLU A 58 3.15 2.84 11.23
CA GLU A 58 2.91 4.17 10.63
C GLU A 58 3.81 4.45 9.40
N SER A 59 4.57 3.45 8.95
CA SER A 59 5.46 3.57 7.78
C SER A 59 4.85 3.28 6.40
N PRO A 60 3.60 2.78 6.24
CA PRO A 60 3.03 2.62 4.91
C PRO A 60 2.96 3.91 4.09
N GLU A 61 3.44 3.81 2.86
CA GLU A 61 3.43 4.88 1.88
C GLU A 61 2.84 4.37 0.56
N VAL A 62 2.09 5.25 -0.09
CA VAL A 62 1.59 5.05 -1.45
C VAL A 62 2.03 6.21 -2.32
N ARG A 63 2.58 5.91 -3.49
CA ARG A 63 2.94 6.90 -4.51
C ARG A 63 2.24 6.58 -5.81
N LEU A 64 1.38 7.50 -6.23
CA LEU A 64 0.82 7.51 -7.57
C LEU A 64 1.71 8.35 -8.48
N SER A 65 2.10 7.78 -9.60
CA SER A 65 2.93 8.42 -10.62
C SER A 65 2.38 8.15 -12.02
N GLY A 66 2.76 8.97 -12.99
CA GLY A 66 2.27 8.86 -14.38
C GLY A 66 1.29 9.98 -14.73
N GLY A 67 0.58 9.79 -15.84
CA GLY A 67 -0.33 10.78 -16.39
C GLY A 67 -0.81 10.43 -17.79
N GLY A 68 -1.94 11.01 -18.16
CA GLY A 68 -2.60 10.74 -19.42
C GLY A 68 -3.13 9.31 -19.45
N ASP A 69 -2.44 8.44 -20.18
CA ASP A 69 -2.93 7.11 -20.55
C ASP A 69 -2.29 6.00 -19.68
N ASN A 70 -1.29 6.31 -18.85
CA ASN A 70 -0.59 5.35 -18.00
C ASN A 70 -0.40 5.89 -16.58
N TYR A 71 -0.77 5.08 -15.58
CA TYR A 71 -0.53 5.34 -14.17
C TYR A 71 0.22 4.16 -13.55
N ASN A 72 1.10 4.48 -12.61
CA ASN A 72 1.84 3.51 -11.81
C ASN A 72 1.63 3.82 -10.33
N LEU A 73 1.11 2.83 -9.60
CA LEU A 73 0.90 2.88 -8.16
C LEU A 73 1.98 2.05 -7.48
N GLN A 74 2.76 2.69 -6.63
CA GLN A 74 3.76 2.03 -5.79
C GLN A 74 3.31 2.06 -4.34
N ILE A 75 3.38 0.91 -3.67
CA ILE A 75 3.13 0.77 -2.24
C ILE A 75 4.43 0.31 -1.60
N SER A 76 4.81 0.95 -0.50
CA SER A 76 6.06 0.67 0.22
C SER A 76 5.90 0.89 1.72
N LEU A 77 6.89 0.45 2.49
CA LEU A 77 7.05 0.82 3.89
C LEU A 77 8.31 1.67 4.00
N ASP A 78 8.24 2.80 4.71
CA ASP A 78 9.42 3.61 5.02
C ASP A 78 10.32 2.85 6.01
N THR A 79 11.28 2.15 5.44
CA THR A 79 12.31 1.40 6.18
C THR A 79 13.48 2.27 6.62
N GLY A 80 13.55 3.54 6.18
CA GLY A 80 14.56 4.51 6.57
C GLY A 80 14.28 5.12 7.93
N PHE A 81 13.01 5.19 8.34
CA PHE A 81 12.63 5.69 9.66
C PHE A 81 12.82 4.61 10.73
N ARG A 82 13.96 4.69 11.42
CA ARG A 82 14.18 4.16 12.78
C ARG A 82 14.31 2.64 12.94
N TYR A 83 14.00 1.79 11.97
CA TYR A 83 14.20 0.35 12.17
C TYR A 83 15.70 -0.01 12.14
N LYS A 84 16.29 -0.20 13.33
CA LYS A 84 17.64 -0.77 13.51
C LYS A 84 17.50 -2.20 14.05
N PRO A 85 17.26 -3.18 13.19
CA PRO A 85 17.19 -4.55 13.61
C PRO A 85 18.50 -5.04 14.21
N SER A 86 18.41 -5.85 15.27
CA SER A 86 19.57 -6.38 16.02
C SER A 86 20.42 -7.33 15.17
N GLY A 87 21.25 -6.77 14.28
CA GLY A 87 22.25 -7.48 13.49
C GLY A 87 21.77 -8.12 12.18
N ARG A 88 20.51 -7.90 11.76
CA ARG A 88 20.01 -8.25 10.42
C ARG A 88 19.53 -7.00 9.72
N ASP A 89 19.41 -7.00 8.40
CA ASP A 89 18.80 -5.88 7.68
C ASP A 89 17.27 -5.95 7.72
N THR A 90 16.63 -4.82 7.41
CA THR A 90 15.18 -4.67 7.42
C THR A 90 14.48 -5.65 6.46
N MET A 91 15.01 -5.84 5.25
CA MET A 91 14.39 -6.69 4.23
C MET A 91 14.34 -8.16 4.69
N THR A 92 15.42 -8.66 5.27
CA THR A 92 15.46 -10.03 5.82
C THR A 92 14.36 -10.27 6.87
N ILE A 93 14.12 -9.29 7.74
CA ILE A 93 13.07 -9.41 8.77
C ILE A 93 11.69 -9.34 8.16
N TYR A 94 11.48 -8.51 7.13
CA TYR A 94 10.23 -8.48 6.40
C TYR A 94 9.91 -9.78 5.68
N SER A 95 10.92 -10.45 5.12
CA SER A 95 10.72 -11.79 4.55
C SER A 95 10.24 -12.77 5.62
N TYR A 96 10.80 -12.74 6.83
CA TYR A 96 10.30 -13.58 7.93
C TYR A 96 8.91 -13.18 8.43
N ALA A 97 8.60 -11.87 8.42
CA ALA A 97 7.26 -11.36 8.76
C ALA A 97 6.21 -11.85 7.76
N GLU A 98 6.54 -11.89 6.47
CA GLU A 98 5.65 -12.35 5.41
C GLU A 98 5.46 -13.87 5.44
N SER A 99 6.53 -14.64 5.72
CA SER A 99 6.54 -16.11 5.76
C SER A 99 5.98 -16.75 7.04
N ASP A 100 5.35 -15.97 7.94
CA ASP A 100 4.91 -16.42 9.28
C ASP A 100 6.06 -16.97 10.18
N GLU A 101 7.32 -16.68 9.85
CA GLU A 101 8.49 -17.07 10.65
C GLU A 101 8.70 -16.13 11.85
N LEU A 102 8.04 -14.97 11.87
CA LEU A 102 7.95 -14.09 13.03
C LEU A 102 6.60 -14.23 13.73
N ARG A 103 6.60 -13.99 15.05
CA ARG A 103 5.36 -13.82 15.80
C ARG A 103 4.56 -12.63 15.25
N GLY A 104 3.49 -12.93 14.52
CA GLY A 104 2.59 -11.99 13.86
C GLY A 104 1.62 -12.74 12.95
N ASN A 105 0.73 -12.00 12.28
CA ASN A 105 -0.12 -12.52 11.21
C ASN A 105 0.50 -12.10 9.87
N GLY A 106 1.35 -12.96 9.30
CA GLY A 106 2.06 -12.71 8.05
C GLY A 106 1.14 -12.62 6.83
N GLY A 107 1.76 -12.66 5.65
CA GLY A 107 1.04 -12.49 4.38
C GLY A 107 0.45 -11.10 4.17
N PHE A 108 0.96 -10.06 4.84
CA PHE A 108 0.38 -8.72 4.78
C PHE A 108 0.56 -8.09 3.39
N TRP A 109 1.67 -8.40 2.69
CA TRP A 109 1.86 -7.96 1.30
C TRP A 109 0.94 -8.70 0.35
N ALA A 110 0.82 -10.02 0.50
CA ALA A 110 -0.11 -10.82 -0.30
C ALA A 110 -1.57 -10.36 -0.15
N LYS A 111 -2.00 -10.05 1.09
CA LYS A 111 -3.32 -9.48 1.38
C LYS A 111 -3.49 -8.11 0.73
N THR A 112 -2.53 -7.21 0.92
CA THR A 112 -2.54 -5.87 0.32
C THR A 112 -2.67 -5.95 -1.21
N LYS A 113 -1.90 -6.82 -1.86
CA LYS A 113 -2.00 -7.02 -3.32
C LYS A 113 -3.41 -7.46 -3.72
N LYS A 114 -3.98 -8.44 -3.03
CA LYS A 114 -5.33 -8.94 -3.31
C LYS A 114 -6.40 -7.86 -3.10
N ASP A 115 -6.24 -7.01 -2.09
CA ASP A 115 -7.20 -5.94 -1.82
C ASP A 115 -7.10 -4.80 -2.84
N VAL A 116 -5.90 -4.45 -3.29
CA VAL A 116 -5.68 -3.51 -4.40
C VAL A 116 -6.26 -4.04 -5.70
N GLU A 117 -6.09 -5.33 -6.00
CA GLU A 117 -6.69 -5.96 -7.18
C GLU A 117 -8.22 -5.86 -7.18
N LYS A 118 -8.88 -5.94 -6.02
CA LYS A 118 -10.35 -5.76 -5.93
C LYS A 118 -10.80 -4.32 -6.15
N ILE A 119 -9.97 -3.33 -5.85
CA ILE A 119 -10.32 -1.91 -6.07
C ILE A 119 -10.25 -1.58 -7.57
N LEU A 120 -9.35 -2.26 -8.29
CA LEU A 120 -9.15 -2.08 -9.73
C LEU A 120 -10.19 -2.81 -10.60
N MET A 121 -10.97 -3.75 -10.04
CA MET A 121 -11.95 -4.58 -10.75
C MET A 121 -13.38 -4.11 -10.51
#